data_AF-A0A8T4LJK1-F1
#
_entry.id   AF-A0A8T4LJK1-F1
#
_cell.length_a   1.000
_cell.length_b   1.000
_cell.length_c   1.000
_cell.angle_alpha   90.00
_cell.angle_beta   90.00
_cell.angle_gamma   90.00
#
_symmetry.space_group_name_H-M   'P 1'
#
loop_
_entity.id
_entity.type
_entity.pdbx_description
1 polymer ?
#
loop_
_entity_poly.entity_id
_entity_poly.type
_entity_poly.pdbx_seq_one_letter_code
_entity_poly.pdbx_strand_id
1 'polypeptide(L)'
;MKNISLFLIIFALLFGCNSSDKAITNETKMPEVKNQNIVLIQPELPKKPIERKVVETNDSIIYTNYGFTVTYPKNWELIETNTSAKIVIVATFEDENDSFRENIAIGIEDLTTNVQVQDYAIKNIEDIEKKLGIKSEGEDTVEINGIVSYKVIFSPRTKNEISIKQMQVYMLKDNTAYILTFTSEEKNFDNYMNKVDEIINSFTIN
;
A
#
# COMPACT_ATOMS: atom_id res chain seq x y z
N MET A 1 17.23 6.08 -9.07
CA MET A 1 16.58 5.61 -7.82
C MET A 1 15.29 4.88 -8.20
N LYS A 2 14.96 3.77 -7.53
CA LYS A 2 13.70 3.05 -7.74
C LYS A 2 12.58 3.92 -7.13
N ASN A 3 11.60 4.30 -7.95
CA ASN A 3 10.46 5.09 -7.48
C ASN A 3 9.47 4.15 -6.76
N ILE A 4 9.41 4.21 -5.43
CA ILE A 4 8.58 3.33 -4.60
C ILE A 4 7.10 3.53 -4.91
N SER A 5 6.66 4.76 -5.20
CA SER A 5 5.28 5.09 -5.54
C SER A 5 4.77 4.32 -6.76
N LEU A 6 5.60 4.15 -7.79
CA LEU A 6 5.25 3.31 -8.96
C LEU A 6 5.13 1.83 -8.59
N PHE A 7 6.02 1.31 -7.73
CA PHE A 7 5.93 -0.08 -7.30
C PHE A 7 4.68 -0.32 -6.45
N LEU A 8 4.26 0.64 -5.63
CA LEU A 8 3.02 0.57 -4.86
C LEU A 8 1.79 0.51 -5.78
N ILE A 9 1.76 1.31 -6.85
CA ILE A 9 0.67 1.26 -7.85
C ILE A 9 0.52 -0.14 -8.45
N ILE A 10 1.63 -0.76 -8.88
CA ILE A 10 1.61 -2.09 -9.51
C ILE A 10 1.31 -3.17 -8.48
N PHE A 11 1.86 -3.06 -7.27
CA PHE A 11 1.71 -4.05 -6.21
C PHE A 11 0.28 -4.08 -5.65
N ALA A 12 -0.36 -2.92 -5.47
CA ALA A 12 -1.74 -2.84 -4.96
C ALA A 12 -2.76 -3.57 -5.85
N LEU A 13 -2.53 -3.60 -7.17
CA LEU A 13 -3.36 -4.36 -8.11
C LEU A 13 -3.35 -5.88 -7.85
N LEU A 14 -2.25 -6.43 -7.31
CA LEU A 14 -2.15 -7.85 -7.01
C LEU A 14 -3.03 -8.29 -5.83
N PHE A 15 -3.36 -7.37 -4.92
CA PHE A 15 -4.20 -7.66 -3.75
C PHE A 15 -5.69 -7.49 -4.01
N GLY A 16 -6.04 -6.72 -5.04
CA GLY A 16 -7.44 -6.54 -5.41
C GLY A 16 -8.00 -7.74 -6.17
N CYS A 17 -7.27 -8.30 -7.14
CA CYS A 17 -7.80 -9.36 -7.99
C CYS A 17 -8.12 -10.67 -7.25
N ASN A 18 -9.34 -11.17 -7.39
CA ASN A 18 -9.71 -12.52 -6.98
C ASN A 18 -9.10 -13.56 -7.94
N SER A 19 -8.35 -14.54 -7.42
CA SER A 19 -7.64 -15.54 -8.22
C SER A 19 -8.54 -16.67 -8.74
N SER A 20 -9.66 -16.35 -9.38
CA SER A 20 -10.53 -17.36 -10.02
C SER A 20 -10.02 -17.86 -11.38
N ASP A 21 -8.87 -17.38 -11.86
CA ASP A 21 -8.15 -18.00 -12.98
C ASP A 21 -7.55 -19.36 -12.55
N LYS A 22 -8.33 -20.42 -12.73
CA LYS A 22 -7.81 -21.78 -12.83
C LYS A 22 -7.00 -21.91 -14.13
N ALA A 23 -5.68 -21.95 -14.05
CA ALA A 23 -4.87 -22.68 -15.04
C ALA A 23 -3.45 -23.04 -14.54
N ILE A 24 -3.29 -24.35 -14.31
CA ILE A 24 -2.09 -25.17 -14.55
C ILE A 24 -0.97 -25.09 -13.49
N THR A 25 -1.15 -25.89 -12.44
CA THR A 25 -0.06 -26.50 -11.68
C THR A 25 0.67 -27.51 -12.58
N ASN A 26 1.80 -27.12 -13.17
CA ASN A 26 2.81 -28.10 -13.58
C ASN A 26 3.81 -28.25 -12.42
N GLU A 27 3.51 -29.20 -11.53
CA GLU A 27 4.47 -29.70 -10.56
C GLU A 27 5.58 -30.46 -11.30
N THR A 28 6.69 -29.78 -11.58
CA THR A 28 7.95 -30.49 -11.86
C THR A 28 8.53 -30.95 -10.52
N LYS A 29 8.35 -32.24 -10.21
CA LYS A 29 9.00 -32.95 -9.10
C LYS A 29 10.50 -32.64 -9.07
N MET A 30 10.98 -32.05 -7.97
CA MET A 30 12.40 -32.05 -7.61
C MET A 30 12.70 -33.14 -6.57
N PRO A 31 13.88 -33.77 -6.64
CA PRO A 31 14.18 -34.99 -5.91
C PRO A 31 14.39 -34.74 -4.41
N GLU A 32 13.99 -35.74 -3.63
CA GLU A 32 14.19 -35.85 -2.19
C GLU A 32 15.70 -35.89 -1.87
N VAL A 33 16.22 -34.84 -1.22
CA VAL A 33 17.60 -34.78 -0.71
C VAL A 33 17.60 -35.07 0.78
N LYS A 34 18.30 -36.15 1.15
CA LYS A 34 18.45 -36.64 2.52
C LYS A 34 19.19 -35.64 3.40
N ASN A 35 18.67 -35.55 4.62
CA ASN A 35 19.14 -34.87 5.82
C ASN A 35 20.67 -34.69 5.92
N GLN A 36 21.12 -33.43 5.85
CA GLN A 36 22.41 -32.99 6.38
C GLN A 36 22.19 -31.64 7.09
N ASN A 37 22.67 -31.54 8.33
CA ASN A 37 22.56 -30.37 9.18
C ASN A 37 23.13 -29.12 8.49
N ILE A 38 22.25 -28.25 7.98
CA ILE A 38 22.60 -26.88 7.58
C ILE A 38 22.01 -25.95 8.62
N VAL A 39 22.86 -25.32 9.42
CA VAL A 39 22.47 -24.21 10.29
C VAL A 39 22.06 -23.06 9.38
N LEU A 40 20.76 -22.75 9.37
CA LEU A 40 20.18 -21.64 8.63
C LEU A 40 20.61 -20.34 9.31
N ILE A 41 21.68 -19.71 8.86
CA ILE A 41 22.00 -18.33 9.26
C ILE A 41 21.02 -17.43 8.51
N GLN A 42 19.92 -17.06 9.18
CA GLN A 42 19.08 -15.96 8.74
C GLN A 42 19.89 -14.66 8.88
N PRO A 43 19.95 -13.79 7.85
CA PRO A 43 20.54 -12.46 8.03
C PRO A 43 19.72 -11.70 9.07
N GLU A 44 20.36 -11.28 10.16
CA GLU A 44 19.72 -10.48 11.22
C GLU A 44 19.10 -9.22 10.62
N LEU A 45 17.81 -9.00 10.93
CA LEU A 45 17.14 -7.73 10.66
C LEU A 45 17.93 -6.57 11.32
N PRO A 46 18.13 -5.44 10.62
CA PRO A 46 18.73 -4.26 11.24
C PRO A 46 17.89 -3.80 12.44
N LYS A 47 18.58 -3.65 13.59
CA LYS A 47 17.99 -3.33 14.89
C LYS A 47 17.46 -1.90 14.96
N LYS A 48 16.13 -1.76 14.95
CA LYS A 48 15.40 -0.82 15.82
C LYS A 48 14.06 -1.48 16.19
N PRO A 49 13.83 -1.89 17.45
CA PRO A 49 12.58 -2.53 17.83
C PRO A 49 11.51 -1.44 17.96
N ILE A 50 10.65 -1.31 16.96
CA ILE A 50 9.33 -0.71 17.14
C ILE A 50 8.43 -1.89 17.42
N GLU A 51 8.03 -2.04 18.68
CA GLU A 51 7.22 -3.15 19.14
C GLU A 51 5.87 -3.11 18.42
N ARG A 52 5.59 -4.11 17.58
CA ARG A 52 4.30 -4.25 16.91
C ARG A 52 3.21 -4.28 17.97
N LYS A 53 2.30 -3.30 17.94
CA LYS A 53 1.15 -3.23 18.83
C LYS A 53 -0.13 -3.26 18.02
N VAL A 54 -1.02 -4.20 18.34
CA VAL A 54 -2.36 -4.32 17.78
C VAL A 54 -3.36 -4.19 18.91
N VAL A 55 -4.28 -3.23 18.82
CA VAL A 55 -5.37 -3.04 19.78
C VAL A 55 -6.69 -3.16 19.04
N GLU A 56 -7.53 -4.09 19.48
CA GLU A 56 -8.88 -4.24 18.95
C GLU A 56 -9.89 -3.44 19.77
N THR A 57 -10.82 -2.80 19.08
CA THR A 57 -12.03 -2.21 19.64
C THR A 57 -13.26 -2.98 19.13
N ASN A 58 -14.47 -2.49 19.42
CA ASN A 58 -15.69 -3.12 18.91
C ASN A 58 -15.72 -3.14 17.37
N ASP A 59 -15.35 -2.01 16.73
CA ASP A 59 -15.57 -1.81 15.29
C ASP A 59 -14.27 -1.58 14.49
N SER A 60 -13.13 -1.40 15.17
CA SER A 60 -11.86 -1.04 14.53
C SER A 60 -10.64 -1.71 15.16
N ILE A 61 -9.56 -1.80 14.39
CA ILE A 61 -8.26 -2.28 14.83
C ILE A 61 -7.25 -1.14 14.69
N ILE A 62 -6.48 -0.91 15.75
CA ILE A 62 -5.35 0.04 15.78
C ILE A 62 -4.06 -0.75 15.57
N TYR A 63 -3.32 -0.43 14.53
CA TYR A 63 -2.02 -1.02 14.21
C TYR A 63 -0.91 0.00 14.38
N THR A 64 0.10 -0.34 15.19
CA THR A 64 1.31 0.46 15.37
C THR A 64 2.54 -0.38 15.03
N ASN A 65 3.28 0.04 14.01
CA ASN A 65 4.58 -0.52 13.63
C ASN A 65 5.28 0.45 12.65
N TYR A 66 6.55 0.20 12.31
CA TYR A 66 7.29 0.92 11.27
C TYR A 66 7.29 2.46 11.39
N GLY A 67 7.15 2.97 12.62
CA GLY A 67 7.15 4.41 12.89
C GLY A 67 5.81 5.10 12.63
N PHE A 68 4.72 4.37 12.39
CA PHE A 68 3.39 4.93 12.26
C PHE A 68 2.35 4.17 13.09
N THR A 69 1.19 4.81 13.27
CA THR A 69 -0.03 4.20 13.77
C THR A 69 -1.15 4.46 12.77
N VAL A 70 -2.00 3.47 12.53
CA VAL A 70 -3.19 3.58 11.68
C VAL A 70 -4.33 2.78 12.28
N THR A 71 -5.55 3.30 12.15
CA THR A 71 -6.79 2.62 12.56
C THR A 71 -7.55 2.19 11.31
N TYR A 72 -8.09 0.97 11.31
CA TYR A 72 -8.87 0.45 10.19
C TYR A 72 -10.08 -0.38 10.64
N PRO A 73 -11.12 -0.54 9.79
CA PRO A 73 -12.30 -1.31 10.14
C PRO A 73 -11.96 -2.75 10.51
N LYS A 74 -12.60 -3.29 11.56
CA LYS A 74 -12.31 -4.65 12.06
C LYS A 74 -12.59 -5.76 11.05
N ASN A 75 -13.54 -5.54 10.14
CA ASN A 75 -13.84 -6.49 9.08
C ASN A 75 -12.79 -6.46 7.95
N TRP A 76 -11.95 -5.43 7.84
CA TRP A 76 -10.88 -5.39 6.84
C TRP A 76 -9.68 -6.21 7.31
N GLU A 77 -8.97 -6.77 6.33
CA GLU A 77 -7.82 -7.63 6.56
C GLU A 77 -6.52 -6.82 6.46
N LEU A 78 -5.60 -6.97 7.41
CA LEU A 78 -4.26 -6.41 7.32
C LEU A 78 -3.26 -7.49 6.94
N ILE A 79 -2.52 -7.25 5.86
CA ILE A 79 -1.47 -8.12 5.34
C ILE A 79 -0.13 -7.40 5.45
N GLU A 80 0.80 -7.96 6.22
CA GLU A 80 2.19 -7.49 6.24
C GLU A 80 2.96 -8.05 5.03
N THR A 81 3.81 -7.23 4.40
CA THR A 81 4.57 -7.64 3.23
C THR A 81 6.05 -7.28 3.35
N ASN A 82 6.89 -8.07 2.68
CA ASN A 82 8.34 -7.84 2.60
C ASN A 82 8.75 -7.08 1.33
N THR A 83 7.83 -6.33 0.72
CA THR A 83 8.03 -5.62 -0.56
C THR A 83 8.04 -4.09 -0.37
N SER A 84 7.69 -3.33 -1.41
CA SER A 84 7.58 -1.87 -1.39
C SER A 84 6.48 -1.38 -0.44
N ALA A 85 5.37 -2.11 -0.31
CA ALA A 85 4.39 -1.88 0.74
C ALA A 85 4.82 -2.62 2.02
N LYS A 86 4.83 -1.96 3.17
CA LYS A 86 5.04 -2.63 4.46
C LYS A 86 3.79 -3.36 4.91
N ILE A 87 2.63 -2.73 4.70
CA ILE A 87 1.34 -3.33 4.96
C ILE A 87 0.37 -3.03 3.80
N VAL A 88 -0.63 -3.88 3.65
CA VAL A 88 -1.81 -3.66 2.81
C VAL A 88 -3.05 -3.93 3.66
N ILE A 89 -3.98 -2.98 3.71
CA ILE A 89 -5.27 -3.11 4.40
C ILE A 89 -6.33 -3.33 3.31
N VAL A 90 -7.03 -4.46 3.35
CA VAL A 90 -7.89 -4.94 2.26
C VAL A 90 -9.34 -5.06 2.74
N ALA A 91 -10.27 -4.44 2.01
CA ALA A 91 -11.70 -4.49 2.26
C ALA A 91 -12.23 -5.93 2.20
N THR A 92 -13.36 -6.21 2.85
CA THR A 92 -14.07 -7.48 2.62
C THR A 92 -14.67 -7.51 1.23
N PHE A 93 -14.84 -8.70 0.65
CA PHE A 93 -15.66 -8.85 -0.55
C PHE A 93 -17.08 -8.32 -0.32
N GLU A 94 -17.62 -7.59 -1.28
CA GLU A 94 -19.00 -7.08 -1.22
C GLU A 94 -20.03 -8.19 -1.46
N ASP A 95 -19.77 -9.04 -2.45
CA ASP A 95 -20.57 -10.21 -2.77
C ASP A 95 -19.75 -11.32 -3.47
N GLU A 96 -20.40 -12.43 -3.86
CA GLU A 96 -19.75 -13.59 -4.49
C GLU A 96 -19.19 -13.33 -5.89
N ASN A 97 -19.63 -12.27 -6.56
CA ASN A 97 -19.18 -11.82 -7.88
C ASN A 97 -18.16 -10.69 -7.79
N ASP A 98 -17.80 -10.26 -6.58
CA ASP A 98 -16.76 -9.27 -6.36
C ASP A 98 -15.40 -9.84 -6.77
N SER A 99 -14.87 -9.25 -7.84
CA SER A 99 -13.61 -9.65 -8.46
C SER A 99 -12.44 -8.75 -8.03
N PHE A 100 -12.72 -7.66 -7.30
CA PHE A 100 -11.72 -6.71 -6.88
C PHE A 100 -11.96 -6.19 -5.46
N ARG A 101 -11.06 -6.53 -4.53
CA ARG A 101 -11.10 -5.97 -3.17
C ARG A 101 -10.36 -4.63 -3.12
N GLU A 102 -11.08 -3.57 -2.76
CA GLU A 102 -10.49 -2.28 -2.42
C GLU A 102 -9.41 -2.40 -1.35
N ASN A 103 -8.32 -1.66 -1.50
CA ASN A 103 -7.21 -1.75 -0.56
C ASN A 103 -6.44 -0.44 -0.39
N ILE A 104 -5.77 -0.33 0.76
CA ILE A 104 -4.81 0.73 1.07
C ILE A 104 -3.45 0.09 1.33
N ALA A 105 -2.51 0.31 0.41
CA ALA A 105 -1.12 -0.10 0.58
C ALA A 105 -0.30 1.04 1.20
N ILE A 106 0.49 0.75 2.23
CA ILE A 106 1.35 1.74 2.91
C ILE A 106 2.82 1.38 2.67
N GLY A 107 3.53 2.24 1.94
CA GLY A 107 4.96 2.13 1.71
C GLY A 107 5.76 3.15 2.52
N ILE A 108 7.04 2.83 2.73
CA ILE A 108 8.00 3.69 3.44
C ILE A 108 9.28 3.79 2.61
N GLU A 109 9.78 5.02 2.44
CA GLU A 109 11.04 5.33 1.79
C GLU A 109 11.93 6.18 2.71
N ASP A 110 13.16 5.71 2.95
CA ASP A 110 14.18 6.52 3.61
C ASP A 110 14.81 7.49 2.59
N LEU A 111 14.77 8.78 2.91
CA LEU A 111 15.28 9.87 2.07
C LEU A 111 16.72 10.19 2.47
N THR A 112 17.59 10.34 1.47
CA THR A 112 18.99 10.72 1.69
C THR A 112 19.18 12.21 1.96
N THR A 113 18.16 13.01 1.67
CA THR A 113 18.15 14.46 1.82
C THR A 113 16.80 14.93 2.31
N ASN A 114 16.78 15.99 3.12
CA ASN A 114 15.54 16.66 3.48
C ASN A 114 14.97 17.38 2.24
N VAL A 115 13.72 17.08 1.90
CA VAL A 115 13.00 17.63 0.76
C VAL A 115 11.60 18.01 1.21
N GLN A 116 11.02 19.04 0.57
CA GLN A 116 9.64 19.39 0.83
C GLN A 116 8.71 18.31 0.25
N VAL A 117 7.59 18.05 0.92
CA VAL A 117 6.61 17.03 0.50
C VAL A 117 6.10 17.28 -0.91
N GLN A 118 5.90 18.55 -1.29
CA GLN A 118 5.45 18.93 -2.63
C GLN A 118 6.49 18.56 -3.71
N ASP A 119 7.76 18.90 -3.51
CA ASP A 119 8.83 18.57 -4.47
C ASP A 119 8.99 17.04 -4.60
N TYR A 120 8.90 16.33 -3.48
CA TYR A 120 8.92 14.87 -3.46
C TYR A 120 7.73 14.28 -4.25
N ALA A 121 6.52 14.79 -4.02
CA ALA A 121 5.30 14.33 -4.67
C ALA A 121 5.34 14.61 -6.18
N ILE A 122 5.65 15.84 -6.60
CA ILE A 122 5.73 16.23 -8.02
C ILE A 122 6.68 15.30 -8.78
N LYS A 123 7.88 15.05 -8.24
CA LYS A 123 8.84 14.13 -8.86
C LYS A 123 8.30 12.70 -8.98
N ASN A 124 7.54 12.22 -8.00
CA ASN A 124 6.93 10.89 -8.06
C ASN A 124 5.80 10.84 -9.10
N ILE A 125 4.97 11.88 -9.15
CA ILE A 125 3.87 12.04 -10.11
C ILE A 125 4.42 12.04 -11.53
N GLU A 126 5.42 12.89 -11.84
CA GLU A 126 6.04 12.96 -13.17
C GLU A 126 6.60 11.60 -13.63
N ASP A 127 7.25 10.87 -12.72
CA ASP A 127 7.76 9.54 -12.98
C ASP A 127 6.65 8.52 -13.29
N ILE A 128 5.53 8.58 -12.55
CA ILE A 128 4.35 7.72 -12.75
C ILE A 128 3.71 8.03 -14.10
N GLU A 129 3.41 9.31 -14.37
CA GLU A 129 2.83 9.78 -15.62
C GLU A 129 3.67 9.34 -16.82
N LYS A 130 4.99 9.55 -16.75
CA LYS A 130 5.93 9.17 -17.83
C LYS A 130 5.97 7.67 -18.08
N LYS A 131 5.98 6.86 -17.02
CA LYS A 131 6.14 5.39 -17.15
C LYS A 131 4.85 4.69 -17.54
N LEU A 132 3.71 5.19 -17.08
CA LEU A 132 2.40 4.61 -17.39
C LEU A 132 1.74 5.28 -18.61
N GLY A 133 2.25 6.42 -19.07
CA GLY A 133 1.65 7.17 -20.17
C GLY A 133 0.29 7.77 -19.81
N ILE A 134 0.12 8.18 -18.54
CA ILE A 134 -1.11 8.76 -17.98
C ILE A 134 -0.87 10.18 -17.46
N LYS A 135 -1.93 10.84 -17.03
CA LYS A 135 -1.89 12.12 -16.32
C LYS A 135 -2.59 12.02 -14.97
N SER A 136 -2.16 12.81 -13.98
CA SER A 136 -2.93 13.00 -12.76
C SER A 136 -4.29 13.62 -13.08
N GLU A 137 -5.33 13.19 -12.37
CA GLU A 137 -6.69 13.71 -12.52
C GLU A 137 -6.97 14.86 -11.56
N GLY A 138 -6.25 14.90 -10.44
CA GLY A 138 -6.39 15.90 -9.41
C GLY A 138 -5.22 15.81 -8.43
N GLU A 139 -4.80 16.97 -7.95
CA GLU A 139 -3.72 17.14 -6.99
C GLU A 139 -4.14 18.15 -5.94
N ASP A 140 -3.80 17.91 -4.68
CA ASP A 140 -4.19 18.77 -3.58
C ASP A 140 -3.17 18.73 -2.44
N THR A 141 -3.03 19.85 -1.73
CA THR A 141 -2.27 19.91 -0.48
C THR A 141 -3.25 19.79 0.68
N VAL A 142 -3.07 18.75 1.50
CA VAL A 142 -3.95 18.45 2.62
C VAL A 142 -3.16 18.43 3.93
N GLU A 143 -3.82 18.69 5.05
CA GLU A 143 -3.23 18.54 6.38
C GLU A 143 -3.86 17.33 7.07
N ILE A 144 -3.03 16.36 7.46
CA ILE A 144 -3.47 15.13 8.16
C ILE A 144 -2.72 15.10 9.49
N ASN A 145 -3.45 15.19 10.60
CA ASN A 145 -2.90 15.18 11.96
C ASN A 145 -1.73 16.17 12.16
N GLY A 146 -1.87 17.39 11.61
CA GLY A 146 -0.85 18.45 11.69
C GLY A 146 0.33 18.29 10.73
N ILE A 147 0.27 17.33 9.80
CA ILE A 147 1.31 17.07 8.81
C ILE A 147 0.82 17.52 7.43
N VAL A 148 1.49 18.52 6.86
CA VAL A 148 1.27 18.94 5.47
C VAL A 148 1.64 17.78 4.56
N SER A 149 0.70 17.39 3.72
CA SER A 149 0.72 16.20 2.89
C SER A 149 0.29 16.55 1.47
N TYR A 150 0.74 15.75 0.49
CA TYR A 150 0.36 15.95 -0.90
C TYR A 150 -0.46 14.77 -1.40
N LYS A 151 -1.65 15.04 -1.94
CA LYS A 151 -2.60 14.05 -2.43
C LYS A 151 -2.67 14.13 -3.95
N VAL A 152 -2.72 12.98 -4.62
CA VAL A 152 -2.88 12.89 -6.08
C VAL A 152 -3.79 11.73 -6.45
N ILE A 153 -4.56 11.89 -7.52
CA ILE A 153 -5.45 10.87 -8.09
C ILE A 153 -4.98 10.48 -9.49
N PHE A 154 -4.98 9.18 -9.77
CA PHE A 154 -4.68 8.59 -11.07
C PHE A 154 -5.72 7.53 -11.44
N SER A 155 -5.94 7.33 -12.73
CA SER A 155 -6.72 6.19 -13.26
C SER A 155 -5.89 5.34 -14.21
N PRO A 156 -5.01 4.46 -13.69
CA PRO A 156 -4.23 3.58 -14.53
C PRO A 156 -5.13 2.52 -15.19
N ARG A 157 -4.88 2.25 -16.47
CA ARG A 157 -5.55 1.16 -17.18
C ARG A 157 -4.83 -0.16 -16.90
N THR A 158 -5.56 -1.18 -16.46
CA THR A 158 -5.01 -2.53 -16.34
C THR A 158 -5.08 -3.27 -17.68
N LYS A 159 -4.22 -4.28 -17.86
CA LYS A 159 -4.22 -5.11 -19.10
C LYS A 159 -5.50 -5.92 -19.28
N ASN A 160 -6.26 -6.13 -18.20
CA ASN A 160 -7.47 -6.95 -18.19
C ASN A 160 -8.75 -6.10 -18.34
N GLU A 161 -8.63 -4.86 -18.82
CA GLU A 161 -9.73 -3.90 -19.00
C GLU A 161 -10.50 -3.51 -17.72
N ILE A 162 -10.01 -3.86 -16.53
CA ILE A 162 -10.57 -3.35 -15.28
C ILE A 162 -10.17 -1.87 -15.18
N SER A 163 -11.18 -1.01 -15.15
CA SER A 163 -11.06 0.41 -14.82
C SER A 163 -10.71 0.55 -13.35
N ILE A 164 -9.48 0.97 -13.07
CA ILE A 164 -8.97 1.17 -11.71
C ILE A 164 -8.76 2.66 -11.48
N LYS A 165 -9.06 3.09 -10.27
CA LYS A 165 -8.75 4.44 -9.77
C LYS A 165 -7.93 4.35 -8.50
N GLN A 166 -6.95 5.24 -8.39
CA GLN A 166 -5.98 5.25 -7.31
C GLN A 166 -5.81 6.65 -6.74
N MET A 167 -5.67 6.71 -5.41
CA MET A 167 -5.30 7.92 -4.68
C MET A 167 -4.01 7.66 -3.93
N GLN A 168 -3.01 8.51 -4.12
CA GLN A 168 -1.79 8.51 -3.30
C GLN A 168 -1.73 9.73 -2.39
N VAL A 169 -1.38 9.51 -1.13
CA VAL A 169 -1.06 10.55 -0.16
C VAL A 169 0.39 10.40 0.26
N TYR A 170 1.16 11.46 0.09
CA TYR A 170 2.57 11.56 0.48
C TYR A 170 2.69 12.36 1.77
N MET A 171 3.37 11.79 2.77
CA MET A 171 3.64 12.42 4.06
C MET A 171 5.12 12.26 4.39
N LEU A 172 5.81 13.35 4.76
CA LEU A 172 7.23 13.32 5.08
C LEU A 172 7.47 13.76 6.52
N LYS A 173 8.31 13.02 7.26
CA LYS A 173 8.81 13.40 8.59
C LYS A 173 10.21 12.81 8.80
N ASP A 174 11.14 13.61 9.33
CA ASP A 174 12.49 13.18 9.71
C ASP A 174 13.24 12.35 8.65
N ASN A 175 13.23 12.82 7.39
CA ASN A 175 13.80 12.15 6.22
C ASN A 175 13.16 10.78 5.89
N THR A 176 11.95 10.51 6.34
CA THR A 176 11.17 9.34 5.94
C THR A 176 9.92 9.79 5.19
N ALA A 177 9.68 9.23 4.02
CA ALA A 177 8.45 9.38 3.27
C ALA A 177 7.53 8.18 3.52
N TYR A 178 6.28 8.47 3.85
CA TYR A 178 5.18 7.52 3.96
C TYR A 178 4.26 7.76 2.76
N ILE A 179 3.97 6.69 2.01
CA ILE A 179 3.09 6.74 0.84
C ILE A 179 1.91 5.81 1.08
N LEU A 180 0.72 6.39 1.25
CA LEU A 180 -0.53 5.66 1.36
C LEU A 180 -1.16 5.62 -0.04
N THR A 181 -1.44 4.42 -0.56
CA THR A 181 -2.03 4.22 -1.88
C THR A 181 -3.36 3.50 -1.73
N PHE A 182 -4.47 4.21 -1.90
CA PHE A 182 -5.79 3.61 -2.04
C PHE A 182 -5.99 3.16 -3.49
N THR A 183 -6.52 1.96 -3.70
CA THR A 183 -6.85 1.40 -5.01
C THR A 183 -8.25 0.79 -4.97
N SER A 184 -9.07 1.12 -5.97
CA SER A 184 -10.41 0.55 -6.18
C SER A 184 -10.72 0.33 -7.65
N GLU A 185 -11.80 -0.40 -7.93
CA GLU A 185 -12.50 -0.20 -9.19
C GLU A 185 -12.98 1.26 -9.30
N GLU A 186 -12.93 1.84 -10.49
CA GLU A 186 -13.34 3.23 -10.72
C GLU A 186 -14.79 3.47 -10.28
N LYS A 187 -15.68 2.51 -10.55
CA LYS A 187 -17.11 2.55 -10.17
C LYS A 187 -17.34 2.58 -8.65
N ASN A 188 -16.37 2.08 -7.87
CA ASN A 188 -16.48 1.95 -6.41
C ASN A 188 -15.70 3.04 -5.66
N PHE A 189 -14.87 3.81 -6.35
CA PHE A 189 -13.96 4.77 -5.73
C PHE A 189 -14.69 5.70 -4.76
N ASP A 190 -15.73 6.40 -5.23
CA ASP A 190 -16.49 7.35 -4.43
C ASP A 190 -17.27 6.68 -3.28
N ASN A 191 -17.70 5.42 -3.46
CA ASN A 191 -18.42 4.67 -2.41
C ASN A 191 -17.52 4.35 -1.21
N TYR A 192 -16.21 4.21 -1.43
CA TYR A 192 -15.24 3.92 -0.38
C TYR A 192 -14.62 5.17 0.26
N MET A 193 -14.77 6.35 -0.34
CA MET A 193 -14.09 7.57 0.11
C MET A 193 -14.31 7.90 1.59
N ASN A 194 -15.53 7.80 2.10
CA ASN A 194 -15.76 8.06 3.53
C ASN A 194 -14.93 7.14 4.43
N LYS A 195 -14.87 5.84 4.13
CA LYS A 195 -14.08 4.86 4.92
C LYS A 195 -12.58 5.07 4.75
N VAL A 196 -12.15 5.37 3.52
CA VAL A 196 -10.74 5.62 3.19
C VAL A 196 -10.25 6.88 3.87
N ASP A 197 -11.04 7.94 3.88
CA ASP A 197 -10.74 9.20 4.57
C ASP A 197 -10.63 8.97 6.08
N GLU A 198 -11.50 8.16 6.69
CA GLU A 198 -11.37 7.78 8.10
C GLU A 198 -10.03 7.06 8.38
N ILE A 199 -9.63 6.11 7.54
CA ILE A 199 -8.36 5.38 7.68
C ILE A 199 -7.18 6.33 7.52
N ILE A 200 -7.16 7.17 6.47
CA ILE A 200 -6.08 8.11 6.18
C ILE A 200 -5.98 9.17 7.29
N ASN A 201 -7.10 9.71 7.75
CA ASN A 201 -7.12 10.70 8.83
C ASN A 201 -6.74 10.11 10.20
N SER A 202 -6.81 8.78 10.36
CA SER A 202 -6.28 8.11 11.56
C SER A 202 -4.76 7.93 11.56
N PHE A 203 -4.09 8.15 10.42
CA PHE A 203 -2.67 7.88 10.26
C PHE A 203 -1.82 8.92 11.01
N THR A 204 -0.97 8.46 11.91
CA THR A 204 -0.02 9.31 12.65
C THR A 204 1.40 8.78 12.53
N ILE A 205 2.36 9.67 12.35
CA ILE A 205 3.80 9.31 12.37
C ILE A 205 4.33 9.50 13.80
N ASN A 206 4.84 8.42 14.39
CA ASN A 206 5.32 8.35 15.78
C ASN A 206 6.69 9.02 15.97
#